data_AF-A0A822A2Y3-F1
#
_entry.id   AF-A0A822A2Y3-F1
#
_cell.length_a   1.000
_cell.length_b   1.000
_cell.length_c   1.000
_cell.angle_alpha   90.00
_cell.angle_beta   90.00
_cell.angle_gamma   90.00
#
_symmetry.space_group_name_H-M   'P 1'
#
loop_
_entity.id
_entity.type
_entity.pdbx_description
1 polymer ?
#
loop_
_entity_poly.entity_id
_entity_poly.type
_entity_poly.pdbx_seq_one_letter_code
_entity_poly.pdbx_strand_id
1 'polypeptide(L)'
;IKRFETPRTLSRGLSNIEAAYAKVIALYNVGKIARQNLIDEFTTVVESSNQPQASIDLWNIVRHMSQLPTDYLTNRTSLPSQQAIVLSARNYLEYSFRIQLSKMFINLVPDDDIHKPGSIYKLIIRYIRQKHPNIVHIIDDDGNIDDLPIWSILFYCLRTGDLQSALNAAKRCHLTSAVEWLNNYIKNNNQSVDPTIRLKIQDVYDREHLTNPFK
;
A
#
# COMPACT_ATOMS: atom_id res chain seq x y z
N ILE A 1 -32.17 5.47 48.01
CA ILE A 1 -30.96 6.21 47.54
C ILE A 1 -30.48 5.55 46.26
N LYS A 2 -30.70 6.21 45.11
CA LYS A 2 -29.92 6.11 43.88
C LYS A 2 -30.32 7.32 43.04
N ARG A 3 -29.51 8.39 43.14
CA ARG A 3 -29.59 9.54 42.25
C ARG A 3 -29.16 9.04 40.88
N PHE A 4 -30.05 9.10 39.89
CA PHE A 4 -29.66 9.02 38.50
C PHE A 4 -29.01 10.35 38.16
N GLU A 5 -27.70 10.30 37.92
CA GLU A 5 -26.95 11.39 37.31
C GLU A 5 -27.57 11.70 35.95
N THR A 6 -27.92 12.96 35.74
CA THR A 6 -28.41 13.48 34.47
C THR A 6 -27.30 13.35 33.41
N PRO A 7 -27.59 12.77 32.23
CA PRO A 7 -26.65 12.81 31.12
C PRO A 7 -26.47 14.27 30.70
N ARG A 8 -25.22 14.71 30.68
CA ARG A 8 -24.79 15.99 30.13
C ARG A 8 -25.45 16.21 28.77
N THR A 9 -26.30 17.23 28.70
CA THR A 9 -26.67 18.01 27.50
C THR A 9 -26.75 17.21 26.19
N LEU A 10 -27.96 16.77 25.83
CA LEU A 10 -28.31 16.50 24.43
C LEU A 10 -27.97 17.74 23.59
N SER A 11 -26.96 17.64 22.73
CA SER A 11 -26.75 18.60 21.64
C SER A 11 -27.98 18.55 20.73
N ARG A 12 -28.78 19.62 20.75
CA ARG A 12 -29.89 19.83 19.81
C ARG A 12 -29.30 20.10 18.42
N GLY A 13 -29.18 19.06 17.60
CA GLY A 13 -28.82 19.14 16.18
C GLY A 13 -27.71 18.18 15.79
N LEU A 14 -27.82 17.62 14.57
CA LEU A 14 -26.73 16.90 13.91
C LEU A 14 -25.56 17.86 13.68
N SER A 15 -24.33 17.42 13.97
CA SER A 15 -23.14 18.14 13.52
C SER A 15 -23.09 18.20 11.99
N ASN A 16 -22.31 19.13 11.44
CA ASN A 16 -22.23 19.34 9.99
C ASN A 16 -21.86 18.05 9.23
N ILE A 17 -20.98 17.22 9.80
CA ILE A 17 -20.59 15.96 9.18
C ILE A 17 -21.69 14.89 9.30
N GLU A 18 -22.36 14.80 10.44
CA GLU A 18 -23.49 13.88 10.63
C GLU A 18 -24.66 14.25 9.71
N ALA A 19 -24.92 15.54 9.50
CA ALA A 19 -25.91 16.02 8.55
C ALA A 19 -25.55 15.66 7.09
N ALA A 20 -24.27 15.75 6.73
CA ALA A 20 -23.79 15.35 5.41
C ALA A 20 -23.93 13.84 5.17
N TYR A 21 -23.57 13.01 6.16
CA TYR A 21 -23.80 11.56 6.10
C TYR A 21 -25.29 11.21 6.01
N ALA A 22 -26.13 11.85 6.83
CA ALA A 22 -27.57 11.63 6.81
C ALA A 22 -28.18 11.97 5.44
N LYS A 23 -27.68 13.02 4.77
CA LYS A 23 -28.09 13.40 3.42
C LYS A 23 -27.78 12.30 2.40
N VAL A 24 -26.57 11.72 2.44
CA VAL A 24 -26.18 10.61 1.55
C VAL A 24 -27.11 9.41 1.75
N ILE A 25 -27.39 9.03 3.00
CA ILE A 25 -28.30 7.92 3.32
C ILE A 25 -29.73 8.21 2.83
N ALA A 26 -30.23 9.43 3.04
CA ALA A 26 -31.56 9.81 2.56
C ALA A 26 -31.66 9.73 1.03
N LEU A 27 -30.64 10.20 0.31
CA LEU A 27 -30.58 10.11 -1.15
C LEU A 27 -30.51 8.65 -1.64
N TYR A 28 -29.74 7.81 -0.95
CA TYR A 28 -29.68 6.36 -1.22
C TYR A 28 -31.04 5.67 -1.03
N ASN A 29 -31.73 5.94 0.09
CA ASN A 29 -33.04 5.33 0.38
C ASN A 29 -34.12 5.70 -0.64
N VAL A 30 -34.04 6.89 -1.24
CA VAL A 30 -34.96 7.37 -2.29
C VAL A 30 -34.49 6.91 -3.70
N GLY A 31 -33.43 6.11 -3.78
CA GLY A 31 -32.94 5.54 -5.04
C GLY A 31 -32.17 6.50 -5.94
N LYS A 32 -31.76 7.67 -5.41
CA LYS A 32 -30.95 8.65 -6.18
C LYS A 32 -29.47 8.29 -6.23
N ILE A 33 -29.01 7.43 -5.33
CA ILE A 33 -27.63 6.92 -5.29
C ILE A 33 -27.70 5.41 -5.46
N ALA A 34 -26.97 4.89 -6.44
CA ALA A 34 -26.81 3.45 -6.61
C ALA A 34 -25.94 2.87 -5.48
N ARG A 35 -26.21 1.64 -5.05
CA ARG A 35 -25.45 0.95 -3.99
C ARG A 35 -23.93 0.96 -4.26
N GLN A 36 -23.54 0.80 -5.51
CA GLN A 36 -22.13 0.80 -5.94
C GLN A 36 -21.41 2.14 -5.72
N ASN A 37 -22.14 3.26 -5.74
CA ASN A 37 -21.59 4.61 -5.57
C ASN A 37 -21.62 5.09 -4.12
N LEU A 38 -22.26 4.34 -3.20
CA LEU A 38 -22.49 4.78 -1.83
C LEU A 38 -21.17 5.08 -1.08
N ILE A 39 -20.14 4.27 -1.35
CA ILE A 39 -18.83 4.41 -0.71
C ILE A 39 -18.09 5.63 -1.24
N ASP A 40 -18.23 5.94 -2.53
CA ASP A 40 -17.62 7.13 -3.13
C ASP A 40 -18.24 8.42 -2.58
N GLU A 41 -19.56 8.43 -2.41
CA GLU A 41 -20.28 9.55 -1.79
C GLU A 41 -19.84 9.76 -0.34
N PHE A 42 -19.74 8.71 0.47
CA PHE A 42 -19.24 8.83 1.84
C PHE A 42 -17.79 9.29 1.92
N THR A 43 -16.95 8.81 1.01
CA THR A 43 -15.55 9.24 0.95
C THR A 43 -15.46 10.73 0.57
N THR A 44 -16.30 11.19 -0.37
CA THR A 44 -16.40 12.62 -0.75
C THR A 44 -16.85 13.49 0.43
N VAL A 45 -17.77 13.02 1.27
CA VAL A 45 -18.17 13.73 2.49
C VAL A 45 -16.97 13.94 3.42
N VAL A 46 -16.10 12.94 3.59
CA VAL A 46 -14.93 13.08 4.48
C VAL A 46 -13.85 13.94 3.85
N GLU A 47 -13.55 13.77 2.56
CA GLU A 47 -12.57 14.57 1.83
C GLU A 47 -12.92 16.07 1.80
N SER A 48 -14.22 16.40 1.71
CA SER A 48 -14.71 17.78 1.75
C SER A 48 -14.88 18.34 3.17
N SER A 49 -14.72 17.49 4.18
CA SER A 49 -14.82 17.89 5.59
C SER A 49 -13.42 18.15 6.18
N ASN A 50 -13.34 19.00 7.20
CA ASN A 50 -12.08 19.28 7.91
C ASN A 50 -11.71 18.14 8.90
N GLN A 51 -11.85 16.88 8.48
CA GLN A 51 -11.55 15.72 9.28
C GLN A 51 -10.06 15.37 9.23
N PRO A 52 -9.53 14.65 10.23
CA PRO A 52 -8.16 14.17 10.20
C PRO A 52 -7.89 13.30 8.98
N GLN A 53 -6.65 13.35 8.47
CA GLN A 53 -6.22 12.51 7.34
C GLN A 53 -6.49 11.02 7.57
N ALA A 54 -6.38 10.55 8.81
CA ALA A 54 -6.69 9.16 9.17
C ALA A 54 -8.14 8.75 8.81
N SER A 55 -9.10 9.66 8.91
CA SER A 55 -10.49 9.40 8.53
C SER A 55 -10.64 9.26 7.01
N ILE A 56 -9.92 10.10 6.25
CA ILE A 56 -9.86 10.02 4.78
C ILE A 56 -9.21 8.70 4.35
N ASP A 57 -8.10 8.33 4.99
CA ASP A 57 -7.37 7.09 4.70
C ASP A 57 -8.22 5.84 4.97
N LEU A 58 -9.03 5.84 6.03
CA LEU A 58 -9.98 4.76 6.33
C LEU A 58 -11.04 4.59 5.23
N TRP A 59 -11.62 5.69 4.73
CA TRP A 59 -12.58 5.62 3.64
C TRP A 59 -11.94 5.15 2.33
N ASN A 60 -10.71 5.57 2.05
CA ASN A 60 -9.96 5.09 0.89
C ASN A 60 -9.66 3.58 0.97
N ILE A 61 -9.38 3.05 2.16
CA ILE A 61 -9.28 1.59 2.38
C ILE A 61 -10.61 0.92 2.04
N VAL A 62 -11.72 1.42 2.58
CA VAL A 62 -13.06 0.83 2.35
C VAL A 62 -13.43 0.86 0.87
N ARG A 63 -13.17 1.99 0.19
CA ARG A 63 -13.36 2.17 -1.25
C ARG A 63 -12.61 1.08 -2.03
N HIS A 64 -11.31 0.90 -1.79
CA HIS A 64 -10.52 -0.14 -2.47
C HIS A 64 -10.97 -1.57 -2.15
N MET A 65 -11.32 -1.86 -0.90
CA MET A 65 -11.73 -3.22 -0.50
C MET A 65 -13.13 -3.59 -1.01
N SER A 66 -14.00 -2.60 -1.25
CA SER A 66 -15.37 -2.80 -1.73
C SER A 66 -15.48 -3.13 -3.22
N GLN A 67 -14.42 -2.88 -4.01
CA GLN A 67 -14.36 -3.24 -5.42
C GLN A 67 -14.18 -4.76 -5.65
N LEU A 68 -13.97 -5.52 -4.58
CA LEU A 68 -13.89 -6.97 -4.62
C LEU A 68 -15.28 -7.57 -4.92
N PRO A 69 -15.39 -8.56 -5.83
CA PRO A 69 -16.67 -9.13 -6.23
C PRO A 69 -17.52 -9.63 -5.05
N THR A 70 -18.82 -9.37 -5.09
CA THR A 70 -19.75 -9.54 -3.96
C THR A 70 -20.04 -10.98 -3.53
N ASP A 71 -19.61 -12.00 -4.28
CA ASP A 71 -19.85 -13.42 -3.97
C ASP A 71 -19.02 -13.96 -2.78
N TYR A 72 -18.19 -13.12 -2.16
CA TYR A 72 -17.39 -13.53 -1.01
C TYR A 72 -18.17 -13.64 0.31
N LEU A 73 -19.43 -13.20 0.44
CA LEU A 73 -20.14 -13.32 1.72
C LEU A 73 -20.39 -14.78 2.13
N THR A 74 -20.59 -15.69 1.18
CA THR A 74 -20.73 -17.13 1.44
C THR A 74 -19.40 -17.88 1.41
N ASN A 75 -18.40 -17.34 0.68
CA ASN A 75 -17.09 -17.97 0.45
C ASN A 75 -15.92 -17.24 1.13
N ARG A 76 -16.17 -16.38 2.11
CA ARG A 76 -15.18 -15.48 2.73
C ARG A 76 -13.98 -16.21 3.33
N THR A 77 -14.21 -17.45 3.77
CA THR A 77 -13.19 -18.31 4.37
C THR A 77 -12.47 -19.18 3.34
N SER A 78 -12.90 -19.19 2.07
CA SER A 78 -12.21 -19.96 1.05
C SER A 78 -10.84 -19.34 0.73
N LEU A 79 -9.87 -20.20 0.43
CA LEU A 79 -8.51 -19.77 0.11
C LEU A 79 -8.46 -18.73 -1.03
N PRO A 80 -9.22 -18.87 -2.14
CA PRO A 80 -9.24 -17.86 -3.20
C PRO A 80 -9.74 -16.49 -2.74
N SER A 81 -10.76 -16.46 -1.87
CA SER A 81 -11.30 -15.21 -1.32
C SER A 81 -10.29 -14.52 -0.41
N GLN A 82 -9.64 -15.29 0.46
CA GLN A 82 -8.58 -14.77 1.33
C GLN A 82 -7.41 -14.21 0.51
N GLN A 83 -6.98 -14.94 -0.53
CA GLN A 83 -5.94 -14.47 -1.45
C GLN A 83 -6.34 -13.18 -2.16
N ALA A 84 -7.57 -13.07 -2.66
CA ALA A 84 -8.07 -11.85 -3.31
C ALA A 84 -8.09 -10.65 -2.36
N ILE A 85 -8.51 -10.86 -1.10
CA ILE A 85 -8.49 -9.83 -0.04
C ILE A 85 -7.05 -9.37 0.23
N VAL A 86 -6.12 -10.30 0.43
CA VAL A 86 -4.71 -9.98 0.70
C VAL A 86 -4.08 -9.24 -0.48
N LEU A 87 -4.34 -9.68 -1.71
CA LEU A 87 -3.83 -9.02 -2.92
C LEU A 87 -4.37 -7.60 -3.05
N SER A 88 -5.67 -7.38 -2.85
CA SER A 88 -6.26 -6.04 -2.92
C SER A 88 -5.68 -5.12 -1.84
N ALA A 89 -5.57 -5.60 -0.60
CA ALA A 89 -4.98 -4.86 0.50
C ALA A 89 -3.50 -4.51 0.21
N ARG A 90 -2.72 -5.47 -0.30
CA ARG A 90 -1.32 -5.23 -0.69
C ARG A 90 -1.21 -4.17 -1.79
N ASN A 91 -2.01 -4.29 -2.85
CA ASN A 91 -2.02 -3.33 -3.96
C ASN A 91 -2.37 -1.92 -3.47
N TYR A 92 -3.31 -1.79 -2.54
CA TYR A 92 -3.64 -0.51 -1.92
C TYR A 92 -2.47 0.06 -1.10
N LEU A 93 -1.79 -0.77 -0.29
CA LEU A 93 -0.65 -0.32 0.53
C LEU A 93 0.55 0.11 -0.32
N GLU A 94 0.78 -0.56 -1.44
CA GLU A 94 1.77 -0.18 -2.44
C GLU A 94 1.38 1.17 -3.09
N TYR A 95 0.13 1.30 -3.54
CA TYR A 95 -0.40 2.53 -4.13
C TYR A 95 -0.32 3.72 -3.16
N SER A 96 -0.78 3.56 -1.93
CA SER A 96 -0.74 4.58 -0.89
C SER A 96 0.68 5.08 -0.66
N PHE A 97 1.67 4.17 -0.64
CA PHE A 97 3.07 4.56 -0.50
C PHE A 97 3.61 5.32 -1.72
N ARG A 98 3.21 4.95 -2.95
CA ARG A 98 3.54 5.72 -4.17
C ARG A 98 2.98 7.14 -4.12
N ILE A 99 1.74 7.31 -3.66
CA ILE A 99 1.13 8.62 -3.47
C ILE A 99 1.88 9.44 -2.41
N GLN A 100 2.27 8.82 -1.29
CA GLN A 100 3.08 9.49 -0.27
C GLN A 100 4.44 9.96 -0.81
N LEU A 101 5.13 9.13 -1.60
CA LEU A 101 6.38 9.53 -2.26
C LEU A 101 6.18 10.71 -3.21
N SER A 102 5.12 10.66 -4.02
CA SER A 102 4.80 11.71 -4.99
C SER A 102 4.45 13.04 -4.30
N LYS A 103 3.69 12.99 -3.20
CA LYS A 103 3.38 14.14 -2.35
C LYS A 103 4.62 14.69 -1.62
N MET A 104 5.59 13.85 -1.27
CA MET A 104 6.83 14.30 -0.61
C MET A 104 7.74 15.05 -1.60
N PHE A 105 7.76 14.62 -2.85
CA PHE A 105 8.60 15.18 -3.92
C PHE A 105 7.77 15.86 -5.01
N ILE A 106 6.83 16.71 -4.56
CA ILE A 106 5.90 17.49 -5.41
C ILE A 106 6.65 17.99 -6.65
N ASN A 107 6.11 17.70 -7.85
CA ASN A 107 6.58 18.09 -9.19
C ASN A 107 7.50 17.14 -9.97
N LEU A 108 7.74 15.89 -9.55
CA LEU A 108 8.63 14.98 -10.30
C LEU A 108 7.92 13.96 -11.21
N VAL A 109 6.71 13.53 -10.85
CA VAL A 109 5.93 12.55 -11.63
C VAL A 109 4.46 12.99 -11.58
N PRO A 110 3.81 13.25 -12.73
CA PRO A 110 2.37 13.47 -12.79
C PRO A 110 1.60 12.26 -12.23
N ASP A 111 0.42 12.46 -11.63
CA ASP A 111 -0.38 11.38 -11.05
C ASP A 111 -0.67 10.24 -12.07
N ASP A 112 -0.87 10.60 -13.34
CA ASP A 112 -1.09 9.65 -14.44
C ASP A 112 0.13 8.77 -14.73
N ASP A 113 1.33 9.26 -14.43
CA ASP A 113 2.59 8.55 -14.66
C ASP A 113 3.03 7.71 -13.47
N ILE A 114 2.39 7.84 -12.29
CA ILE A 114 2.71 7.04 -11.09
C ILE A 114 2.57 5.54 -11.35
N HIS A 115 1.73 5.15 -12.31
CA HIS A 115 1.51 3.75 -12.66
C HIS A 115 2.45 3.23 -13.76
N LYS A 116 3.25 4.10 -14.39
CA LYS A 116 4.17 3.70 -15.45
C LYS A 116 5.42 3.02 -14.87
N PRO A 117 5.87 1.89 -15.43
CA PRO A 117 7.11 1.24 -15.00
C PRO A 117 8.30 2.21 -15.02
N GLY A 118 9.06 2.27 -13.92
CA GLY A 118 10.27 3.08 -13.82
C GLY A 118 10.07 4.56 -13.46
N SER A 119 8.85 5.10 -13.46
CA SER A 119 8.61 6.49 -13.02
C SER A 119 8.87 6.66 -11.52
N ILE A 120 8.47 5.67 -10.74
CA ILE A 120 8.61 5.62 -9.28
C ILE A 120 10.07 5.43 -8.86
N TYR A 121 10.89 4.76 -9.68
CA TYR A 121 12.29 4.47 -9.36
C TYR A 121 13.09 5.72 -8.99
N LYS A 122 12.92 6.82 -9.74
CA LYS A 122 13.59 8.10 -9.44
C LYS A 122 13.15 8.68 -8.09
N LEU A 123 11.88 8.54 -7.73
CA LEU A 123 11.35 8.97 -6.44
C LEU A 123 11.93 8.14 -5.30
N ILE A 124 12.05 6.82 -5.49
CA ILE A 124 12.69 5.91 -4.53
C ILE A 124 14.12 6.32 -4.25
N ILE A 125 14.93 6.51 -5.30
CA ILE A 125 16.34 6.90 -5.16
C ILE A 125 16.46 8.21 -4.36
N ARG A 126 15.61 9.19 -4.66
CA ARG A 126 15.58 10.46 -3.93
C ARG A 126 15.12 10.31 -2.48
N TYR A 127 14.11 9.46 -2.25
CA TYR A 127 13.61 9.12 -0.92
C TYR A 127 14.70 8.51 -0.04
N ILE A 128 15.43 7.52 -0.57
CA ILE A 128 16.52 6.85 0.16
C ILE A 128 17.58 7.88 0.54
N ARG A 129 18.03 8.71 -0.41
CA ARG A 129 19.04 9.76 -0.16
C ARG A 129 18.62 10.75 0.92
N GLN A 130 17.33 11.14 0.96
CA GLN A 130 16.85 12.10 1.95
C GLN A 130 16.61 11.46 3.33
N LYS A 131 16.00 10.28 3.37
CA LYS A 131 15.61 9.64 4.64
C LYS A 131 16.78 8.99 5.36
N HIS A 132 17.79 8.62 4.60
CA HIS A 132 18.89 7.84 5.11
C HIS A 132 20.23 8.39 4.62
N PRO A 133 20.60 9.62 5.01
CA PRO A 133 21.91 10.17 4.67
C PRO A 133 23.05 9.26 5.16
N ASN A 134 22.81 8.49 6.23
CA ASN A 134 23.77 7.56 6.81
C ASN A 134 23.70 6.14 6.24
N ILE A 135 22.70 5.80 5.40
CA ILE A 135 22.64 4.47 4.74
C ILE A 135 23.83 4.28 3.79
N VAL A 136 24.39 5.38 3.28
CA VAL A 136 25.62 5.37 2.47
C VAL A 136 26.81 4.76 3.24
N HIS A 137 26.74 4.69 4.57
CA HIS A 137 27.75 4.06 5.43
C HIS A 137 27.43 2.62 5.84
N ILE A 138 26.25 2.09 5.47
CA ILE A 138 26.01 0.65 5.57
C ILE A 138 26.85 0.01 4.47
N ILE A 139 27.90 -0.70 4.86
CA ILE A 139 28.70 -1.50 3.94
C ILE A 139 27.76 -2.57 3.39
N ASP A 140 27.46 -2.47 2.09
CA ASP A 140 26.71 -3.47 1.35
C ASP A 140 27.72 -4.26 0.51
N ASP A 141 28.10 -5.44 0.99
CA ASP A 141 29.04 -6.33 0.30
C ASP A 141 28.49 -6.78 -1.07
N ASP A 142 27.16 -6.71 -1.25
CA ASP A 142 26.46 -7.11 -2.47
C ASP A 142 26.42 -5.99 -3.54
N GLY A 143 26.97 -4.81 -3.22
CA GLY A 143 27.21 -3.72 -4.18
C GLY A 143 26.28 -2.51 -4.04
N ASN A 144 26.55 -1.50 -4.86
CA ASN A 144 25.82 -0.24 -4.86
C ASN A 144 25.39 0.20 -6.27
N ILE A 145 24.37 1.05 -6.34
CA ILE A 145 23.94 1.75 -7.56
C ILE A 145 23.81 3.23 -7.22
N ASP A 146 24.53 4.09 -7.96
CA ASP A 146 24.54 5.54 -7.73
C ASP A 146 24.79 5.92 -6.25
N ASP A 147 25.78 5.27 -5.64
CA ASP A 147 26.22 5.39 -4.23
C ASP A 147 25.17 4.99 -3.19
N LEU A 148 24.15 4.22 -3.58
CA LEU A 148 23.14 3.67 -2.69
C LEU A 148 23.28 2.15 -2.58
N PRO A 149 23.18 1.58 -1.36
CA PRO A 149 23.11 0.14 -1.14
C PRO A 149 22.00 -0.52 -1.96
N ILE A 150 22.33 -1.62 -2.64
CA ILE A 150 21.41 -2.30 -3.55
C ILE A 150 20.17 -2.82 -2.81
N TRP A 151 20.33 -3.34 -1.59
CA TRP A 151 19.21 -3.90 -0.84
C TRP A 151 18.19 -2.84 -0.43
N SER A 152 18.62 -1.61 -0.13
CA SER A 152 17.69 -0.51 0.12
C SER A 152 16.86 -0.18 -1.13
N ILE A 153 17.49 -0.17 -2.31
CA ILE A 153 16.79 0.05 -3.58
C ILE A 153 15.77 -1.08 -3.82
N LEU A 154 16.18 -2.34 -3.69
CA LEU A 154 15.31 -3.49 -3.86
C LEU A 154 14.12 -3.45 -2.91
N PHE A 155 14.36 -3.20 -1.62
CA PHE A 155 13.32 -3.10 -0.61
C PHE A 155 12.26 -2.06 -0.97
N TYR A 156 12.67 -0.85 -1.36
CA TYR A 156 11.71 0.21 -1.69
C TYR A 156 11.02 0.01 -3.05
N CYS A 157 11.67 -0.65 -4.01
CA CYS A 157 11.00 -1.11 -5.24
C CYS A 157 9.92 -2.16 -4.92
N LEU A 158 10.20 -3.13 -4.04
CA LEU A 158 9.20 -4.09 -3.57
C LEU A 158 8.06 -3.39 -2.80
N ARG A 159 8.39 -2.44 -1.93
CA ARG A 159 7.41 -1.69 -1.12
C ARG A 159 6.45 -0.84 -1.96
N THR A 160 6.86 -0.45 -3.17
CA THR A 160 6.05 0.30 -4.14
C THR A 160 5.38 -0.60 -5.17
N GLY A 161 5.65 -1.90 -5.18
CA GLY A 161 5.15 -2.85 -6.19
C GLY A 161 5.85 -2.76 -7.55
N ASP A 162 6.92 -1.96 -7.71
CA ASP A 162 7.66 -1.83 -8.96
C ASP A 162 8.71 -2.94 -9.11
N LEU A 163 8.21 -4.16 -9.37
CA LEU A 163 9.04 -5.36 -9.52
C LEU A 163 10.00 -5.31 -10.71
N GLN A 164 9.65 -4.57 -11.77
CA GLN A 164 10.50 -4.44 -12.95
C GLN A 164 11.73 -3.58 -12.64
N SER A 165 11.56 -2.49 -11.92
CA SER A 165 12.69 -1.68 -11.43
C SER A 165 13.57 -2.46 -10.45
N ALA A 166 12.97 -3.27 -9.56
CA ALA A 166 13.72 -4.17 -8.69
C ALA A 166 14.57 -5.17 -9.48
N LEU A 167 13.98 -5.83 -10.49
CA LEU A 167 14.67 -6.81 -11.33
C LEU A 167 15.83 -6.18 -12.10
N ASN A 168 15.63 -4.98 -12.64
CA ASN A 168 16.68 -4.26 -13.35
C ASN A 168 17.83 -3.85 -12.43
N ALA A 169 17.53 -3.42 -11.19
CA ALA A 169 18.54 -3.11 -10.19
C ALA A 169 19.34 -4.36 -9.80
N ALA A 170 18.67 -5.48 -9.49
CA ALA A 170 19.33 -6.74 -9.14
C ALA A 170 20.25 -7.26 -10.27
N LYS A 171 19.85 -7.11 -11.54
CA LYS A 171 20.67 -7.47 -12.70
C LYS A 171 21.94 -6.64 -12.82
N ARG A 172 21.87 -5.33 -12.51
CA ARG A 172 23.04 -4.43 -12.57
C ARG A 172 24.13 -4.78 -11.56
N CYS A 173 23.74 -5.30 -10.40
CA CYS A 173 24.67 -5.75 -9.36
C CYS A 173 24.97 -7.26 -9.42
N HIS A 174 24.54 -7.96 -10.48
CA HIS A 174 24.76 -9.39 -10.66
C HIS A 174 24.26 -10.28 -9.51
N LEU A 175 23.17 -9.88 -8.83
CA LEU A 175 22.55 -10.65 -7.73
C LEU A 175 21.74 -11.83 -8.27
N THR A 176 22.43 -12.91 -8.66
CA THR A 176 21.84 -14.06 -9.36
C THR A 176 20.65 -14.68 -8.62
N SER A 177 20.77 -14.91 -7.30
CA SER A 177 19.68 -15.46 -6.47
C SER A 177 18.46 -14.55 -6.42
N ALA A 178 18.66 -13.23 -6.28
CA ALA A 178 17.57 -12.25 -6.28
C ALA A 178 16.90 -12.15 -7.65
N VAL A 179 17.67 -12.22 -8.74
CA VAL A 179 17.16 -12.22 -10.11
C VAL A 179 16.32 -13.47 -10.40
N GLU A 180 16.78 -14.65 -9.98
CA GLU A 180 16.02 -15.91 -10.11
C GLU A 180 14.68 -15.81 -9.38
N TRP A 181 14.71 -15.32 -8.13
CA TRP A 181 13.51 -15.12 -7.32
C TRP A 181 12.54 -14.12 -7.94
N LEU A 182 13.00 -12.92 -8.33
CA LEU A 182 12.15 -11.88 -8.91
C LEU A 182 11.50 -12.34 -10.22
N ASN A 183 12.25 -13.02 -11.10
CA ASN A 183 11.69 -13.55 -12.35
C ASN A 183 10.60 -14.59 -12.09
N ASN A 184 10.82 -15.49 -11.13
CA ASN A 184 9.83 -16.50 -10.76
C ASN A 184 8.57 -15.85 -10.15
N TYR A 185 8.77 -14.87 -9.26
CA TYR A 185 7.68 -14.16 -8.60
C TYR A 185 6.82 -13.38 -9.58
N ILE A 186 7.44 -12.67 -10.52
CA ILE A 186 6.76 -11.93 -11.60
C ILE A 186 5.99 -12.91 -12.50
N LYS A 187 6.59 -14.06 -12.85
CA LYS A 187 5.96 -15.09 -13.70
C LYS A 187 4.71 -15.69 -13.04
N ASN A 188 4.69 -15.80 -11.72
CA ASN A 188 3.58 -16.36 -10.95
C ASN A 188 2.55 -15.30 -10.51
N ASN A 189 2.38 -14.23 -11.29
CA ASN A 189 1.42 -13.14 -11.01
C ASN A 189 1.53 -12.56 -9.60
N ASN A 190 2.75 -12.50 -9.03
CA ASN A 190 3.01 -11.94 -7.70
C ASN A 190 2.29 -12.69 -6.56
N GLN A 191 1.96 -13.98 -6.74
CA GLN A 191 1.20 -14.77 -5.76
C GLN A 191 2.03 -15.81 -5.03
N SER A 192 2.97 -16.47 -5.72
CA SER A 192 3.76 -17.53 -5.12
C SER A 192 5.14 -17.64 -5.75
N VAL A 193 6.10 -18.08 -4.96
CA VAL A 193 7.43 -18.46 -5.42
C VAL A 193 7.46 -19.98 -5.51
N ASP A 194 8.14 -20.51 -6.51
CA ASP A 194 8.39 -21.93 -6.65
C ASP A 194 8.94 -22.52 -5.32
N PRO A 195 8.39 -23.63 -4.81
CA PRO A 195 8.86 -24.28 -3.59
C PRO A 195 10.37 -24.54 -3.57
N THR A 196 10.97 -24.89 -4.71
CA THR A 196 12.41 -25.17 -4.79
C THR A 196 13.24 -23.91 -4.58
N ILE A 197 12.83 -22.78 -5.15
CA ILE A 197 13.50 -21.49 -4.95
C ILE A 197 13.30 -21.03 -3.50
N ARG A 198 12.10 -21.21 -2.94
CA ARG A 198 11.79 -20.87 -1.55
C ARG A 198 12.71 -21.60 -0.56
N LEU A 199 12.92 -22.91 -0.76
CA LEU A 199 13.79 -23.71 0.11
C LEU A 199 15.25 -23.22 0.04
N LYS A 200 15.77 -22.95 -1.18
CA LYS A 200 17.11 -22.39 -1.35
C LYS A 200 17.29 -21.05 -0.60
N ILE A 201 16.29 -20.18 -0.65
CA ILE A 201 16.33 -18.88 0.04
C ILE A 201 16.26 -19.07 1.55
N GLN A 202 15.40 -19.96 2.04
CA GLN A 202 15.29 -20.27 3.46
C GLN A 202 16.65 -20.76 4.01
N ASP A 203 17.31 -21.67 3.29
CA ASP A 203 18.63 -22.17 3.67
C ASP A 203 19.70 -21.07 3.70
N VAL A 204 19.59 -20.05 2.84
CA VAL A 204 20.50 -18.88 2.85
C VAL A 204 20.18 -17.97 4.04
N TYR A 205 18.89 -17.67 4.25
CA TYR A 205 18.41 -16.84 5.36
C TYR A 205 18.78 -17.42 6.73
N ASP A 206 18.68 -18.73 6.90
CA ASP A 206 19.00 -19.41 8.16
C ASP A 206 20.52 -19.45 8.44
N ARG A 207 21.35 -19.34 7.39
CA ARG A 207 22.83 -19.35 7.50
C ARG A 207 23.42 -17.96 7.64
N GLU A 208 22.83 -16.96 6.99
CA GLU A 208 23.27 -15.57 7.06
C GLU A 208 22.47 -14.85 8.16
N HIS A 209 23.06 -14.68 9.34
CA HIS A 209 22.49 -13.74 10.31
C HIS A 209 22.49 -12.34 9.70
N LEU A 210 21.31 -11.79 9.47
CA LEU A 210 21.06 -10.52 8.77
C LEU A 210 21.86 -9.35 9.37
N THR A 211 23.01 -9.05 8.81
CA THR A 211 23.80 -7.85 9.14
C THR A 211 23.19 -6.58 8.53
N ASN A 212 22.50 -6.73 7.38
CA ASN A 212 21.85 -5.64 6.67
C ASN A 212 20.32 -5.72 6.85
N PRO A 213 19.66 -4.70 7.43
CA PRO A 213 18.22 -4.72 7.70
C PRO A 213 17.34 -4.67 6.44
N PHE A 214 17.92 -4.43 5.26
CA PHE A 214 17.20 -4.42 3.97
C PHE A 214 17.41 -5.68 3.14
N LYS A 215 18.39 -6.52 3.48
CA LYS A 215 18.65 -7.83 2.85
C LYS A 215 17.70 -8.87 3.45
#